data_AF-A0A2X4UQ09-F1
#
_entry.id   AF-A0A2X4UQ09-F1
#
_cell.length_a   1.000
_cell.length_b   1.000
_cell.length_c   1.000
_cell.angle_alpha   90.00
_cell.angle_beta   90.00
_cell.angle_gamma   90.00
#
_symmetry.space_group_name_H-M   'P 1'
#
loop_
_entity.id
_entity.type
_entity.pdbx_description
1 polymer ?
#
loop_
_entity_poly.entity_id
_entity_poly.type
_entity_poly.pdbx_seq_one_letter_code
_entity_poly.pdbx_strand_id
1 'polypeptide(L)'
;MFYYKKLFIAIGLATTPLASHSAYAAPPYYNDVGEFSSGLWDWNNKGNVIGGGDGNSGELTLQGSASYNNAFTVGYNGGNGTLTIKDNAAFIGDITHFSVGTAESQITQSNETTGVLNLIGNNIGLINATVLKVGDTSVYDRYTQRDKSVTGILNILDGARVSVGPVSGSPGNAMGGIVLGRQRKLRQ
;
A
#
# COMPACT_ATOMS: atom_id res chain seq x y z
N MET A 1 -63.23 -31.09 -42.01
CA MET A 1 -62.42 -31.78 -40.98
C MET A 1 -61.28 -30.85 -40.59
N PHE A 2 -61.46 -30.04 -39.54
CA PHE A 2 -60.45 -29.08 -39.06
C PHE A 2 -59.69 -29.69 -37.89
N TYR A 3 -58.38 -29.87 -38.03
CA TYR A 3 -57.49 -30.28 -36.94
C TYR A 3 -56.80 -29.05 -36.34
N TYR A 4 -57.11 -28.73 -35.09
CA TYR A 4 -56.33 -27.78 -34.28
C TYR A 4 -55.11 -28.50 -33.70
N LYS A 5 -53.90 -28.05 -34.04
CA LYS A 5 -52.68 -28.41 -33.30
C LYS A 5 -52.36 -27.28 -32.31
N LYS A 6 -52.51 -27.54 -31.01
CA LYS A 6 -52.00 -26.65 -29.95
C LYS A 6 -50.48 -26.71 -29.95
N LEU A 7 -49.83 -25.58 -30.23
CA LEU A 7 -48.40 -25.40 -30.05
C LEU A 7 -48.15 -24.93 -28.61
N PHE A 8 -47.61 -25.81 -27.77
CA PHE A 8 -47.12 -25.43 -26.44
C PHE A 8 -45.66 -24.97 -26.58
N ILE A 9 -45.40 -23.68 -26.36
CA ILE A 9 -44.05 -23.14 -26.24
C ILE A 9 -43.67 -23.19 -24.76
N ALA A 10 -42.82 -24.13 -24.38
CA ALA A 10 -42.17 -24.14 -23.08
C ALA A 10 -41.04 -23.10 -23.10
N ILE A 11 -41.26 -21.94 -22.49
CA ILE A 11 -40.21 -20.94 -22.26
C ILE A 11 -39.41 -21.43 -21.05
N GLY A 12 -38.33 -22.17 -21.30
CA GLY A 12 -37.35 -22.50 -20.28
C GLY A 12 -36.60 -21.25 -19.86
N LEU A 13 -36.72 -20.85 -18.60
CA LEU A 13 -35.85 -19.86 -17.98
C LEU A 13 -34.45 -20.46 -17.86
N ALA A 14 -33.57 -20.17 -18.82
CA ALA A 14 -32.16 -20.43 -18.67
C ALA A 14 -31.58 -19.40 -17.70
N THR A 15 -31.53 -19.73 -16.41
CA THR A 15 -30.79 -18.95 -15.42
C THR A 15 -29.30 -19.14 -15.68
N THR A 16 -28.67 -18.19 -16.36
CA THR A 16 -27.21 -18.12 -16.41
C THR A 16 -26.71 -17.68 -15.03
N PRO A 17 -25.87 -18.47 -14.35
CA PRO A 17 -25.22 -17.98 -13.14
C PRO A 17 -24.29 -16.83 -13.54
N LEU A 18 -24.66 -15.61 -13.16
CA LEU A 18 -23.75 -14.46 -13.21
C LEU A 18 -22.62 -14.75 -12.24
N ALA A 19 -21.46 -15.16 -12.77
CA ALA A 19 -20.23 -15.21 -12.02
C ALA A 19 -19.93 -13.79 -11.54
N SER A 20 -20.25 -13.51 -10.28
CA SER A 20 -19.92 -12.26 -9.62
C SER A 20 -18.41 -12.27 -9.43
N HIS A 21 -17.69 -11.65 -10.36
CA HIS A 21 -16.28 -11.36 -10.16
C HIS A 21 -16.28 -10.24 -9.12
N SER A 22 -15.83 -10.53 -7.90
CA SER A 22 -15.53 -9.48 -6.93
C SER A 22 -14.43 -8.63 -7.57
N ALA A 23 -14.79 -7.46 -8.09
CA ALA A 23 -13.80 -6.47 -8.47
C ALA A 23 -12.99 -6.16 -7.22
N TYR A 24 -11.74 -6.60 -7.19
CA TYR A 24 -10.79 -6.13 -6.20
C TYR A 24 -10.69 -4.62 -6.43
N ALA A 25 -11.38 -3.83 -5.61
CA ALA A 25 -11.26 -2.38 -5.70
C ALA A 25 -9.78 -2.06 -5.49
N ALA A 26 -9.16 -1.34 -6.42
CA ALA A 26 -7.82 -0.83 -6.21
C ALA A 26 -7.81 -0.07 -4.86
N PRO A 27 -6.73 -0.17 -4.07
CA PRO A 27 -6.65 0.59 -2.83
C PRO A 27 -7.00 2.06 -3.09
N PRO A 28 -7.73 2.76 -2.22
CA PRO A 28 -8.00 4.16 -2.44
C PRO A 28 -6.66 4.93 -2.45
N TYR A 29 -6.31 5.46 -3.62
CA TYR A 29 -5.07 6.21 -3.85
C TYR A 29 -5.27 7.67 -3.47
N TYR A 30 -4.30 8.23 -2.76
CA TYR A 30 -4.16 9.66 -2.55
C TYR A 30 -3.01 10.16 -3.44
N ASN A 31 -3.39 10.72 -4.60
CA ASN A 31 -2.48 11.23 -5.63
C ASN A 31 -2.56 12.76 -5.73
N ASP A 32 -2.62 13.41 -4.57
CA ASP A 32 -2.68 14.86 -4.43
C ASP A 32 -1.62 15.31 -3.41
N VAL A 33 -1.46 16.62 -3.25
CA VAL A 33 -0.56 17.23 -2.26
C VAL A 33 -1.40 17.91 -1.20
N GLY A 34 -1.17 17.59 0.06
CA GLY A 34 -1.96 18.18 1.13
C GLY A 34 -1.42 18.02 2.53
N GLU A 35 -1.99 18.84 3.40
CA GLU A 35 -1.75 18.83 4.83
C GLU A 35 -3.07 18.51 5.55
N PHE A 36 -2.97 17.70 6.60
CA PHE A 36 -4.06 17.44 7.53
C PHE A 36 -3.57 17.70 8.95
N SER A 37 -4.13 18.73 9.57
CA SER A 37 -3.61 19.30 10.83
C SER A 37 -4.45 19.01 12.08
N SER A 38 -5.66 18.45 11.92
CA SER A 38 -6.54 18.11 13.04
C SER A 38 -7.59 17.07 12.66
N GLY A 39 -7.98 16.24 13.63
CA GLY A 39 -9.03 15.22 13.45
C GLY A 39 -8.48 13.85 13.01
N LEU A 40 -9.37 12.93 12.65
CA LEU A 40 -9.01 11.60 12.15
C LEU A 40 -8.91 11.61 10.61
N TRP A 41 -7.79 11.12 10.08
CA TRP A 41 -7.59 10.95 8.65
C TRP A 41 -8.59 9.94 8.08
N ASP A 42 -9.43 10.42 7.16
CA ASP A 42 -10.46 9.62 6.50
C ASP A 42 -9.87 8.82 5.33
N TRP A 43 -9.09 7.80 5.67
CA TRP A 43 -8.40 6.97 4.69
C TRP A 43 -9.35 6.15 3.80
N ASN A 44 -10.58 5.89 4.25
CA ASN A 44 -11.58 5.16 3.45
C ASN A 44 -11.99 5.95 2.21
N ASN A 45 -12.16 7.27 2.37
CA ASN A 45 -12.59 8.14 1.28
C ASN A 45 -11.45 8.84 0.57
N LYS A 46 -10.39 9.22 1.30
CA LYS A 46 -9.24 9.96 0.74
C LYS A 46 -8.08 9.07 0.32
N GLY A 47 -7.99 7.87 0.86
CA GLY A 47 -6.93 6.93 0.57
C GLY A 47 -5.88 6.76 1.66
N ASN A 48 -5.28 5.57 1.66
CA ASN A 48 -4.13 5.21 2.48
C ASN A 48 -2.90 4.80 1.65
N VAL A 49 -3.02 4.83 0.32
CA VAL A 49 -1.88 4.67 -0.58
C VAL A 49 -1.50 6.04 -1.13
N ILE A 50 -0.43 6.61 -0.60
CA ILE A 50 0.07 7.92 -0.99
C ILE A 50 0.96 7.75 -2.21
N GLY A 51 0.59 8.36 -3.35
CA GLY A 51 1.31 8.18 -4.61
C GLY A 51 1.22 6.76 -5.16
N GLY A 52 0.01 6.33 -5.50
CA GLY A 52 -0.30 4.99 -6.01
C GLY A 52 -0.62 4.96 -7.51
N GLY A 53 -0.13 3.91 -8.18
CA GLY A 53 -0.37 3.66 -9.60
C GLY A 53 0.67 4.31 -10.51
N ASP A 54 0.90 3.66 -11.64
CA ASP A 54 2.00 3.96 -12.55
C ASP A 54 1.94 5.41 -13.06
N GLY A 55 3.00 6.18 -12.82
CA GLY A 55 3.13 7.58 -13.24
C GLY A 55 2.43 8.60 -12.35
N ASN A 56 1.78 8.17 -11.26
CA ASN A 56 1.12 9.08 -10.32
C ASN A 56 2.04 9.51 -9.18
N SER A 57 1.69 10.61 -8.52
CA SER A 57 2.38 11.10 -7.33
C SER A 57 1.43 11.58 -6.25
N GLY A 58 1.83 11.50 -4.99
CA GLY A 58 1.07 12.04 -3.87
C GLY A 58 1.97 12.44 -2.69
N GLU A 59 1.56 13.47 -1.96
CA GLU A 59 2.27 13.97 -0.79
C GLU A 59 1.26 14.30 0.32
N LEU A 60 1.38 13.63 1.45
CA LEU A 60 0.53 13.86 2.61
C LEU A 60 1.37 14.23 3.83
N THR A 61 1.06 15.36 4.45
CA THR A 61 1.58 15.73 5.77
C THR A 61 0.48 15.61 6.82
N LEU A 62 0.64 14.70 7.77
CA LEU A 62 -0.15 14.63 9.01
C LEU A 62 0.58 15.41 10.09
N GLN A 63 -0.05 16.44 10.65
CA GLN A 63 0.55 17.30 11.66
C GLN A 63 -0.42 17.84 12.70
N GLY A 64 0.08 18.59 13.68
CA GLY A 64 -0.77 19.20 14.71
C GLY A 64 -1.49 18.15 15.55
N SER A 65 -2.81 18.28 15.67
CA SER A 65 -3.65 17.31 16.39
C SER A 65 -4.26 16.26 15.46
N ALA A 66 -3.70 16.08 14.26
CA ALA A 66 -4.13 15.04 13.35
C ALA A 66 -3.89 13.65 13.92
N SER A 67 -4.70 12.70 13.46
CA SER A 67 -4.59 11.32 13.85
C SER A 67 -4.91 10.38 12.71
N TYR A 68 -4.46 9.14 12.81
CA TYR A 68 -4.69 8.08 11.83
C TYR A 68 -4.83 6.75 12.55
N ASN A 69 -5.55 5.81 11.96
CA ASN A 69 -5.84 4.50 12.57
C ASN A 69 -5.73 3.33 11.57
N ASN A 70 -5.02 3.56 10.47
CA ASN A 70 -4.84 2.62 9.37
C ASN A 70 -3.37 2.40 9.03
N ALA A 71 -3.12 1.35 8.25
CA ALA A 71 -1.86 1.13 7.58
C ALA A 71 -1.68 2.10 6.40
N PHE A 72 -0.44 2.51 6.14
CA PHE A 72 -0.11 3.33 4.97
C PHE A 72 0.80 2.58 4.00
N THR A 73 0.51 2.78 2.72
CA THR A 73 1.46 2.50 1.63
C THR A 73 1.88 3.82 1.02
N VAL A 74 3.17 3.98 0.73
CA VAL A 74 3.74 5.23 0.24
C VAL A 74 4.62 4.90 -0.95
N GLY A 75 4.28 5.37 -2.14
CA GLY A 75 4.92 4.97 -3.39
C GLY A 75 4.60 3.52 -3.73
N TYR A 76 3.63 3.33 -4.62
CA TYR A 76 3.12 2.00 -4.96
C TYR A 76 2.92 1.81 -6.46
N ASN A 77 3.45 0.69 -6.99
CA ASN A 77 3.24 0.25 -8.36
C ASN A 77 3.50 1.31 -9.45
N GLY A 78 4.74 1.83 -9.50
CA GLY A 78 5.16 2.87 -10.44
C GLY A 78 4.74 4.28 -10.00
N GLY A 79 4.16 4.40 -8.80
CA GLY A 79 3.78 5.67 -8.18
C GLY A 79 4.84 6.21 -7.23
N ASN A 80 4.84 7.54 -7.06
CA ASN A 80 5.76 8.27 -6.20
C ASN A 80 5.03 8.92 -5.02
N GLY A 81 5.30 8.45 -3.81
CA GLY A 81 4.63 8.90 -2.59
C GLY A 81 5.56 9.51 -1.55
N THR A 82 5.08 10.53 -0.85
CA THR A 82 5.69 11.05 0.38
C THR A 82 4.64 11.13 1.49
N LEU A 83 4.91 10.51 2.63
CA LEU A 83 4.13 10.66 3.85
C LEU A 83 4.99 11.26 4.94
N THR A 84 4.57 12.38 5.50
CA THR A 84 5.20 13.03 6.65
C THR A 84 4.27 13.01 7.85
N ILE A 85 4.75 12.51 8.99
CA ILE A 85 4.04 12.51 10.27
C ILE A 85 4.86 13.35 11.25
N LYS A 86 4.32 14.48 11.68
CA LYS A 86 5.04 15.44 12.53
C LYS A 86 4.14 16.19 13.52
N ASP A 87 4.73 17.07 14.32
CA ASP A 87 4.05 18.06 15.17
C ASP A 87 2.87 17.52 16.00
N ASN A 88 3.07 16.39 16.70
CA ASN A 88 2.09 15.67 17.54
C ASN A 88 1.03 14.82 16.81
N ALA A 89 1.12 14.65 15.48
CA ALA A 89 0.22 13.72 14.80
C ALA A 89 0.44 12.29 15.31
N ALA A 90 -0.65 11.62 15.70
CA ALA A 90 -0.56 10.36 16.44
C ALA A 90 -1.39 9.23 15.82
N PHE A 91 -0.87 8.00 15.93
CA PHE A 91 -1.64 6.80 15.63
C PHE A 91 -2.63 6.52 16.77
N ILE A 92 -3.91 6.33 16.45
CA ILE A 92 -4.96 5.96 17.40
C ILE A 92 -5.28 4.48 17.22
N GLY A 93 -4.36 3.64 17.66
CA GLY A 93 -4.49 2.18 17.69
C GLY A 93 -3.28 1.56 18.37
N ASP A 94 -3.29 0.23 18.49
CA ASP A 94 -2.22 -0.49 19.20
C ASP A 94 -1.00 -0.76 18.31
N ILE A 95 -1.25 -1.11 17.05
CA ILE A 95 -0.25 -1.55 16.07
C ILE A 95 -0.62 -1.01 14.67
N THR A 96 0.37 -0.55 13.90
CA THR A 96 0.21 -0.15 12.50
C THR A 96 1.17 -0.88 11.54
N HIS A 97 1.06 -0.59 10.25
CA HIS A 97 1.90 -1.15 9.19
C HIS A 97 2.29 -0.04 8.21
N PHE A 98 3.56 -0.06 7.78
CA PHE A 98 4.07 0.85 6.76
C PHE A 98 4.74 0.08 5.62
N SER A 99 4.31 0.38 4.40
CA SER A 99 4.90 -0.10 3.16
C SER A 99 5.41 1.09 2.35
N VAL A 100 6.73 1.23 2.23
CA VAL A 100 7.37 2.41 1.68
C VAL A 100 8.18 2.02 0.46
N GLY A 101 7.78 2.48 -0.72
CA GLY A 101 8.37 2.09 -2.00
C GLY A 101 8.14 0.61 -2.24
N THR A 102 6.95 0.25 -2.69
CA THR A 102 6.56 -1.15 -2.84
C THR A 102 5.91 -1.42 -4.18
N ALA A 103 6.12 -2.62 -4.71
CA ALA A 103 5.52 -2.99 -5.97
C ALA A 103 5.17 -4.48 -6.03
N GLU A 104 4.07 -4.75 -6.74
CA GLU A 104 3.55 -6.09 -6.99
C GLU A 104 3.98 -6.63 -8.35
N SER A 105 4.07 -7.96 -8.44
CA SER A 105 4.60 -8.69 -9.59
C SER A 105 3.67 -8.73 -10.80
N GLN A 106 2.37 -8.51 -10.60
CA GLN A 106 1.38 -8.65 -11.68
C GLN A 106 1.15 -7.37 -12.48
N ILE A 107 1.85 -6.28 -12.12
CA ILE A 107 1.64 -4.96 -12.72
C ILE A 107 2.92 -4.53 -13.43
N THR A 108 2.85 -4.52 -14.76
CA THR A 108 3.87 -3.89 -15.61
C THR A 108 3.90 -2.40 -15.29
N GLN A 109 5.08 -1.88 -14.99
CA GLN A 109 5.28 -0.48 -14.61
C GLN A 109 6.16 0.19 -15.66
N SER A 110 5.70 1.33 -16.15
CA SER A 110 6.45 2.18 -17.07
C SER A 110 7.32 3.18 -16.31
N ASN A 111 7.06 3.38 -15.02
CA ASN A 111 7.77 4.32 -14.16
C ASN A 111 8.41 3.62 -12.96
N GLU A 112 9.41 4.31 -12.43
CA GLU A 112 10.05 4.02 -11.16
C GLU A 112 9.05 4.14 -10.01
N THR A 113 9.20 3.33 -8.96
CA THR A 113 8.42 3.48 -7.72
C THR A 113 9.28 4.13 -6.66
N THR A 114 8.85 5.24 -6.08
CA THR A 114 9.54 5.88 -4.96
C THR A 114 8.59 6.13 -3.79
N GLY A 115 8.92 5.62 -2.61
CA GLY A 115 8.20 5.93 -1.39
C GLY A 115 9.11 6.61 -0.37
N VAL A 116 8.62 7.66 0.28
CA VAL A 116 9.33 8.37 1.35
C VAL A 116 8.43 8.49 2.57
N LEU A 117 8.85 7.91 3.69
CA LEU A 117 8.19 8.07 4.99
C LEU A 117 9.07 8.90 5.91
N ASN A 118 8.56 10.06 6.34
CA ASN A 118 9.20 10.94 7.30
C ASN A 118 8.45 10.90 8.63
N LEU A 119 9.16 10.57 9.70
CA LEU A 119 8.67 10.58 11.07
C LEU A 119 9.48 11.61 11.84
N ILE A 120 8.83 12.69 12.27
CA ILE A 120 9.53 13.88 12.78
C ILE A 120 8.96 14.29 14.13
N GLY A 121 9.83 14.34 15.14
CA GLY A 121 9.51 14.90 16.46
C GLY A 121 9.19 13.85 17.51
N ASN A 122 9.60 14.11 18.75
CA ASN A 122 9.35 13.25 19.92
C ASN A 122 7.87 13.05 20.24
N ASN A 123 7.00 13.96 19.80
CA ASN A 123 5.60 14.00 20.24
C ASN A 123 4.65 13.17 19.37
N ILE A 124 5.12 12.56 18.29
CA ILE A 124 4.30 11.63 17.49
C ILE A 124 4.09 10.27 18.20
N GLY A 125 4.68 10.11 19.40
CA GLY A 125 4.56 8.91 20.22
C GLY A 125 5.45 7.76 19.75
N LEU A 126 5.37 6.63 20.45
CA LEU A 126 5.98 5.38 20.01
C LEU A 126 5.09 4.75 18.94
N ILE A 127 5.59 4.63 17.72
CA ILE A 127 4.91 3.90 16.65
C ILE A 127 5.28 2.41 16.77
N ASN A 128 4.32 1.59 17.18
CA ASN A 128 4.46 0.14 17.16
C ASN A 128 4.02 -0.40 15.80
N ALA A 129 4.94 -0.98 15.04
CA ALA A 129 4.64 -1.61 13.76
C ALA A 129 4.95 -3.11 13.79
N THR A 130 4.03 -3.95 13.31
CA THR A 130 4.31 -5.38 13.10
C THR A 130 5.00 -5.64 11.76
N VAL A 131 4.85 -4.71 10.80
CA VAL A 131 5.48 -4.78 9.50
C VAL A 131 5.96 -3.39 9.09
N LEU A 132 7.25 -3.31 8.74
CA LEU A 132 7.86 -2.17 8.10
C LEU A 132 8.59 -2.66 6.84
N LYS A 133 8.06 -2.32 5.67
CA LYS A 133 8.64 -2.64 4.36
C LYS A 133 9.21 -1.38 3.75
N VAL A 134 10.47 -1.40 3.34
CA VAL A 134 11.16 -0.26 2.72
C VAL A 134 11.91 -0.75 1.49
N GLY A 135 11.51 -0.29 0.31
CA GLY A 135 12.08 -0.73 -0.97
C GLY A 135 11.78 -2.20 -1.26
N ASP A 136 10.54 -2.63 -1.01
CA ASP A 136 10.14 -4.03 -1.11
C ASP A 136 9.62 -4.38 -2.52
N THR A 137 10.35 -5.26 -3.18
CA THR A 137 9.92 -5.98 -4.38
C THR A 137 9.59 -7.41 -3.97
N SER A 138 8.36 -7.61 -3.50
CA SER A 138 7.95 -8.85 -2.82
C SER A 138 8.04 -10.15 -3.64
N VAL A 139 8.54 -10.13 -4.89
CA VAL A 139 8.84 -11.35 -5.64
C VAL A 139 10.06 -11.19 -6.55
N TYR A 140 10.97 -12.19 -6.48
CA TYR A 140 12.02 -12.47 -7.46
C TYR A 140 11.38 -12.77 -8.81
N ASP A 141 11.42 -11.78 -9.69
CA ASP A 141 10.86 -11.89 -11.02
C ASP A 141 11.81 -12.68 -11.94
N ARG A 142 11.62 -14.01 -11.99
CA ARG A 142 12.49 -14.88 -12.81
C ARG A 142 12.17 -14.83 -14.31
N TYR A 143 11.08 -14.15 -14.72
CA TYR A 143 10.58 -14.20 -16.10
C TYR A 143 10.35 -12.81 -16.73
N THR A 144 10.21 -11.76 -15.93
CA THR A 144 10.21 -10.37 -16.35
C THR A 144 11.38 -9.68 -15.64
N GLN A 145 12.44 -9.34 -16.37
CA GLN A 145 13.42 -8.41 -15.80
C GLN A 145 12.69 -7.08 -15.63
N ARG A 146 12.27 -6.76 -14.39
CA ARG A 146 11.76 -5.43 -14.07
C ARG A 146 12.88 -4.44 -14.36
N ASP A 147 12.67 -3.59 -15.36
CA ASP A 147 13.63 -2.55 -15.77
C ASP A 147 13.49 -1.28 -14.91
N LYS A 148 12.45 -1.21 -14.07
CA LYS A 148 12.19 -0.13 -13.12
C LYS A 148 12.65 -0.48 -11.71
N SER A 149 13.32 0.48 -11.08
CA SER A 149 13.67 0.46 -9.67
C SER A 149 12.46 0.72 -8.77
N VAL A 150 12.60 0.21 -7.56
CA VAL A 150 11.66 0.43 -6.46
C VAL A 150 12.49 0.91 -5.27
N THR A 151 12.25 2.14 -4.85
CA THR A 151 13.02 2.81 -3.81
C THR A 151 12.11 3.17 -2.65
N GLY A 152 12.44 2.69 -1.46
CA GLY A 152 11.83 3.13 -0.21
C GLY A 152 12.83 3.89 0.64
N ILE A 153 12.39 4.98 1.25
CA ILE A 153 13.19 5.82 2.16
C ILE A 153 12.40 6.00 3.46
N LEU A 154 13.00 5.65 4.59
CA LEU A 154 12.48 5.93 5.92
C LEU A 154 13.41 6.91 6.64
N ASN A 155 12.88 8.07 6.99
CA ASN A 155 13.56 9.08 7.78
C ASN A 155 12.93 9.15 9.18
N ILE A 156 13.75 8.93 10.21
CA ILE A 156 13.35 9.10 11.61
C ILE A 156 14.17 10.26 12.17
N LEU A 157 13.51 11.39 12.41
CA LEU A 157 14.14 12.68 12.71
C LEU A 157 13.59 13.27 14.01
N ASP A 158 14.33 14.20 14.60
CA ASP A 158 13.92 15.02 15.74
C ASP A 158 13.37 14.22 16.94
N GLY A 159 13.96 13.04 17.16
CA GLY A 159 13.66 12.16 18.29
C GLY A 159 12.38 11.32 18.16
N ALA A 160 11.77 11.28 16.98
CA ALA A 160 10.76 10.28 16.64
C ALA A 160 11.25 8.85 16.98
N ARG A 161 10.31 7.98 17.40
CA ARG A 161 10.62 6.59 17.78
C ARG A 161 9.67 5.60 17.10
N VAL A 162 10.25 4.60 16.46
CA VAL A 162 9.53 3.46 15.89
C VAL A 162 10.02 2.19 16.58
N SER A 163 9.09 1.40 17.11
CA SER A 163 9.33 0.04 17.56
C SER A 163 8.75 -0.92 16.53
N VAL A 164 9.57 -1.81 16.00
CA VAL A 164 9.13 -2.84 15.05
C VAL A 164 9.10 -4.17 15.78
N GLY A 165 7.90 -4.72 15.97
CA GLY A 165 7.67 -5.99 16.65
C GLY A 165 8.14 -7.19 15.82
N PRO A 166 8.30 -8.37 16.43
CA PRO A 166 8.65 -9.58 15.70
C PRO A 166 7.56 -9.92 14.67
N VAL A 167 7.99 -10.23 13.44
CA VAL A 167 7.10 -10.78 12.41
C VAL A 167 6.61 -12.13 12.91
N SER A 168 5.35 -12.25 13.31
CA SER A 168 4.77 -13.55 13.65
C SER A 168 4.53 -14.34 12.36
N GLY A 169 5.57 -15.04 11.91
CA GLY A 169 5.53 -15.91 10.74
C GLY A 169 6.71 -16.87 10.75
N SER A 170 6.44 -18.15 10.51
CA SER A 170 7.48 -19.20 10.37
C SER A 170 8.52 -18.78 9.31
N PRO A 171 9.82 -19.12 9.44
CA PRO A 171 10.90 -18.64 8.56
C PRO A 171 10.78 -18.97 7.06
N GLY A 172 9.71 -19.66 6.63
CA GLY A 172 9.35 -19.88 5.23
C GLY A 172 8.30 -18.89 4.66
N ASN A 173 7.64 -18.09 5.50
CA ASN A 173 6.62 -17.10 5.12
C ASN A 173 6.97 -15.68 5.59
N ALA A 174 8.17 -15.46 6.12
CA ALA A 174 8.65 -14.18 6.59
C ALA A 174 9.14 -13.32 5.41
N MET A 175 8.22 -12.69 4.67
CA MET A 175 8.54 -11.47 3.94
C MET A 175 8.40 -10.28 4.90
N GLY A 176 9.52 -9.77 5.41
CA GLY A 176 9.54 -8.48 6.09
C GLY A 176 10.17 -8.44 7.48
N GLY A 177 11.27 -9.17 7.69
CA GLY A 177 12.31 -8.60 8.57
C GLY A 177 12.98 -7.43 7.85
N ILE A 178 13.65 -6.53 8.56
CA ILE A 178 14.46 -5.45 7.94
C ILE A 178 15.46 -6.12 6.98
N VAL A 179 15.19 -6.12 5.68
CA VAL A 179 16.10 -6.63 4.65
C VAL A 179 17.07 -5.50 4.30
N LEU A 180 18.15 -5.40 5.07
CA LEU A 180 19.30 -4.59 4.65
C LEU A 180 19.93 -5.25 3.40
N GLY A 181 19.78 -4.58 2.26
CA GLY A 181 20.34 -5.04 0.99
C GLY A 181 21.84 -5.34 1.11
N ARG A 182 22.26 -6.56 0.74
CA ARG A 182 23.67 -6.95 0.73
C ARG A 182 24.45 -6.11 -0.29
N GLN A 183 25.34 -5.24 0.20
CA GLN A 183 26.43 -4.69 -0.60
C GLN A 183 27.30 -5.85 -1.13
N ARG A 184 27.32 -6.04 -2.46
CA ARG A 184 28.25 -6.96 -3.12
C ARG A 184 29.67 -6.40 -2.99
N LYS A 185 30.48 -7.04 -2.17
CA LYS A 185 31.93 -6.85 -2.16
C LYS A 185 32.48 -7.37 -3.49
N LEU A 186 32.82 -6.47 -4.41
CA LEU A 186 33.62 -6.81 -5.58
C LEU A 186 34.98 -7.33 -5.07
N ARG A 187 35.26 -8.60 -5.35
CA ARG A 187 36.61 -9.14 -5.17
C ARG A 187 37.43 -8.67 -6.38
N GLN A 188 38.54 -7.99 -6.08
CA GLN A 188 39.65 -7.77 -7.00
C GLN A 188 40.30 -9.11 -7.35
#